data_AF-A0A0A9DM80-F1
#
_entry.id   AF-A0A0A9DM80-F1
#
_cell.length_a   1.000
_cell.length_b   1.000
_cell.length_c   1.000
_cell.angle_alpha   90.00
_cell.angle_beta   90.00
_cell.angle_gamma   90.00
#
_symmetry.space_group_name_H-M   'P 1'
#
loop_
_entity.id
_entity.type
_entity.pdbx_description
1 polymer ?
#
loop_
_entity_poly.entity_id
_entity_poly.type
_entity_poly.pdbx_seq_one_letter_code
_entity_poly.pdbx_strand_id
1 'polypeptide(L)'
;MNLLEEISDKMDKAYFVDLFVRASNIPAIRMYEKLGYVVYRRVLRYYSGEEDGLDMRKALSQDVEKKSIIPLKRPITPDELEYD
;
A
#
# COMPACT_ATOMS: atom_id res chain seq x y z
N MET A 1 10.76 -4.39 14.20
CA MET A 1 9.56 -4.96 13.56
C MET A 1 9.76 -4.85 12.06
N ASN A 2 10.38 -5.86 11.44
CA ASN A 2 10.58 -5.93 9.98
C ASN A 2 10.29 -7.35 9.46
N LEU A 3 9.68 -8.22 10.28
CA LEU A 3 9.63 -9.64 9.96
C LEU A 3 8.85 -9.90 8.66
N LEU A 4 7.74 -9.19 8.46
CA LEU A 4 6.95 -9.27 7.25
C LEU A 4 7.79 -8.84 6.04
N GLU A 5 8.37 -7.63 6.08
CA GLU A 5 9.18 -7.12 4.99
C GLU A 5 10.39 -8.02 4.69
N GLU A 6 11.05 -8.55 5.71
CA GLU A 6 12.22 -9.41 5.55
C GLU A 6 11.87 -10.77 4.93
N ILE A 7 10.76 -11.39 5.33
CA ILE A 7 10.30 -12.66 4.75
C ILE A 7 9.86 -12.42 3.31
N SER A 8 9.02 -11.41 3.06
CA SER A 8 8.53 -11.10 1.72
C SER A 8 9.69 -10.77 0.76
N ASP A 9 10.71 -10.06 1.22
CA ASP A 9 11.88 -9.71 0.41
C ASP A 9 12.82 -10.90 0.17
N LYS A 10 13.11 -11.68 1.21
CA LYS A 10 14.16 -12.71 1.14
C LYS A 10 13.64 -14.07 0.67
N MET A 11 12.45 -14.48 1.12
CA MET A 11 11.87 -15.79 0.83
C MET A 11 10.96 -15.74 -0.39
N ASP A 12 9.96 -14.86 -0.38
CA ASP A 12 8.93 -14.82 -1.43
C ASP A 12 9.38 -14.06 -2.68
N LYS A 13 10.47 -13.27 -2.56
CA LYS A 13 10.95 -12.39 -3.63
C LYS A 13 9.83 -11.47 -4.14
N ALA A 14 9.04 -10.95 -3.21
CA ALA A 14 7.99 -9.98 -3.52
C ALA A 14 8.60 -8.66 -4.00
N TYR A 15 7.91 -7.99 -4.93
CA TYR A 15 8.29 -6.67 -5.43
C TYR A 15 8.01 -5.57 -4.40
N PHE A 16 6.93 -5.73 -3.64
CA PHE A 16 6.49 -4.76 -2.64
C PHE A 16 5.68 -5.45 -1.54
N VAL A 17 5.49 -4.74 -0.44
CA VAL A 17 4.46 -5.05 0.56
C VAL A 17 3.43 -3.93 0.50
N ASP A 18 2.15 -4.29 0.52
CA ASP A 18 1.05 -3.35 0.58
C ASP A 18 0.18 -3.57 1.83
N LEU A 19 -0.65 -2.57 2.10
CA LEU A 19 -1.67 -2.59 3.14
C LEU A 19 -2.73 -1.54 2.84
N PHE A 20 -3.93 -1.76 3.38
CA PHE A 20 -4.98 -0.76 3.40
C PHE A 20 -5.09 -0.13 4.78
N VAL A 21 -5.14 1.20 4.81
CA VAL A 21 -5.41 1.98 6.03
C VAL A 21 -6.58 2.93 5.79
N ARG A 22 -7.43 3.09 6.81
CA ARG A 22 -8.52 4.09 6.83
C ARG A 22 -7.97 5.48 6.56
N ALA A 23 -8.58 6.23 5.64
CA ALA A 23 -8.14 7.57 5.29
C ALA A 23 -8.21 8.56 6.48
N SER A 24 -9.08 8.29 7.47
CA SER A 24 -9.15 9.08 8.71
C SER A 24 -8.12 8.69 9.77
N ASN A 25 -7.44 7.54 9.64
CA ASN A 25 -6.49 7.05 10.66
C ASN A 25 -5.10 7.68 10.49
N ILE A 26 -5.03 8.99 10.76
CA ILE A 26 -3.79 9.79 10.66
C ILE A 26 -2.62 9.21 11.47
N PRO A 27 -2.81 8.69 12.70
CA PRO A 27 -1.71 8.08 13.45
C PRO A 27 -1.09 6.88 12.73
N ALA A 28 -1.91 5.98 12.18
CA ALA A 28 -1.42 4.82 11.44
C ALA A 28 -0.73 5.22 10.13
N ILE A 29 -1.30 6.18 9.39
CA ILE A 29 -0.69 6.70 8.15
C ILE A 29 0.72 7.23 8.44
N ARG A 30 0.87 8.07 9.48
CA ARG A 30 2.19 8.61 9.88
C ARG A 30 3.16 7.53 10.34
N MET A 31 2.66 6.46 10.96
CA MET A 31 3.49 5.31 11.33
C MET A 31 4.03 4.62 10.08
N TYR A 32 3.18 4.35 9.09
CA TYR A 32 3.59 3.67 7.85
C TYR A 32 4.50 4.55 6.97
N GLU A 33 4.27 5.85 6.91
CA GLU A 33 5.19 6.81 6.25
C GLU A 33 6.60 6.72 6.86
N LYS A 34 6.73 6.66 8.18
CA LYS A 34 8.03 6.47 8.88
C LYS A 34 8.68 5.12 8.61
N LEU A 35 7.88 4.09 8.30
CA LEU A 35 8.38 2.77 7.91
C LEU A 35 8.76 2.70 6.42
N GLY A 36 8.57 3.78 5.66
CA GLY A 36 8.92 3.90 4.25
C GLY A 36 7.83 3.49 3.27
N TYR A 37 6.59 3.34 3.74
CA TYR A 37 5.44 3.15 2.86
C TYR A 37 5.00 4.48 2.26
N VAL A 38 4.51 4.44 1.02
CA VAL A 38 3.94 5.59 0.32
C VAL A 38 2.50 5.28 -0.06
N VAL A 39 1.66 6.32 -0.15
CA VAL A 39 0.30 6.16 -0.68
C VAL A 39 0.40 5.88 -2.17
N TYR A 40 0.07 4.66 -2.59
CA TYR A 40 0.00 4.26 -3.99
C TYR A 40 -1.31 4.76 -4.62
N ARG A 41 -2.44 4.57 -3.94
CA ARG A 41 -3.74 5.05 -4.41
C ARG A 41 -4.74 5.21 -3.27
N ARG A 42 -5.85 5.86 -3.59
CA ARG A 42 -7.04 5.93 -2.74
C ARG A 42 -8.12 5.03 -3.32
N VAL A 43 -8.69 4.18 -2.48
CA VAL A 43 -9.83 3.32 -2.80
C VAL A 43 -11.06 3.90 -2.12
N LEU A 44 -12.02 4.36 -2.93
CA LEU A 44 -13.22 5.01 -2.45
C LEU A 44 -14.11 4.00 -1.72
N ARG A 45 -14.65 4.41 -0.57
CA ARG A 45 -15.65 3.61 0.16
C ARG A 45 -15.20 2.17 0.48
N TYR A 46 -13.89 1.95 0.58
CA TYR A 46 -13.28 0.63 0.81
C TYR A 46 -13.75 -0.02 2.13
N TYR A 47 -13.83 0.76 3.21
CA TYR A 47 -14.30 0.25 4.49
C TYR A 47 -15.81 0.36 4.58
N SER A 48 -16.48 -0.79 4.44
CA SER A 48 -17.93 -0.97 4.60
C SER A 48 -18.79 -0.06 3.71
N GLY A 49 -18.26 0.46 2.60
CA GLY A 49 -19.02 1.35 1.72
C GLY A 49 -19.15 2.78 2.25
N GLU A 50 -18.47 3.15 3.33
CA GLU A 50 -18.65 4.44 4.01
C GLU A 50 -17.36 5.27 4.07
N GLU A 51 -16.21 4.60 4.21
CA GLU A 51 -14.93 5.28 4.38
C GLU A 51 -13.90 4.83 3.33
N ASP A 52 -13.15 5.80 2.81
CA ASP A 52 -12.05 5.55 1.90
C ASP A 52 -10.89 4.81 2.57
N GLY A 53 -10.25 3.93 1.80
CA GLY A 53 -8.97 3.30 2.14
C GLY A 53 -7.83 3.94 1.36
N LEU A 54 -6.65 3.99 1.98
CA LEU A 54 -5.40 4.27 1.30
C LEU A 54 -4.66 2.94 1.14
N ASP A 55 -4.39 2.57 -0.10
CA ASP A 55 -3.44 1.52 -0.45
C ASP A 55 -2.03 2.12 -0.30
N MET A 56 -1.30 1.66 0.71
CA MET A 56 0.06 2.09 0.98
C MET A 56 1.05 0.99 0.64
N ARG A 57 2.08 1.31 -0.14
CA ARG A 57 3.08 0.35 -0.64
C ARG A 57 4.48 0.70 -0.20
N LYS A 58 5.29 -0.33 0.03
CA LYS A 58 6.74 -0.22 0.23
C LYS A 58 7.44 -1.15 -0.75
N ALA A 59 8.26 -0.57 -1.64
CA ALA A 59 9.11 -1.31 -2.56
C ALA A 59 10.16 -2.13 -1.80
N LEU A 60 10.37 -3.38 -2.24
CA LEU A 60 11.38 -4.31 -1.73
C LEU A 60 12.55 -4.43 -2.71
N SER A 61 13.51 -5.32 -2.44
CA SER A 61 14.74 -5.41 -3.24
C SER A 61 14.51 -5.83 -4.70
N GLN A 62 13.40 -6.52 -5.00
CA GLN A 62 13.05 -6.92 -6.36
C GLN A 62 12.53 -5.76 -7.23
N ASP A 63 11.89 -4.75 -6.64
CA ASP A 63 11.42 -3.57 -7.37
C ASP A 63 12.53 -2.51 -7.51
N VAL A 64 13.58 -2.87 -8.25
CA VAL A 64 14.78 -2.06 -8.46
C VAL A 64 14.44 -0.68 -9.06
N GLU A 65 13.47 -0.65 -9.98
CA GLU A 65 13.03 0.57 -10.66
C GLU A 65 11.94 1.33 -9.87
N LYS A 66 11.51 0.79 -8.72
CA LYS A 66 10.47 1.38 -7.85
C LYS A 66 9.14 1.64 -8.59
N LYS A 67 8.82 0.82 -9.58
CA LYS A 67 7.62 0.98 -10.41
C LYS A 67 6.34 0.71 -9.61
N SER A 68 6.40 -0.18 -8.62
CA SER A 68 5.23 -0.60 -7.83
C SER A 68 4.72 0.47 -6.86
N ILE A 69 5.53 1.50 -6.59
CA ILE A 69 5.20 2.59 -5.67
C ILE A 69 4.90 3.92 -6.36
N ILE A 70 4.85 3.94 -7.70
CA ILE A 70 4.49 5.15 -8.46
C ILE A 70 2.98 5.41 -8.25
N PRO A 71 2.56 6.52 -7.62
CA PRO A 71 1.16 6.70 -7.27
C PRO A 71 0.23 6.76 -8.47
N LEU A 72 -0.94 6.13 -8.35
CA LEU A 72 -2.03 6.26 -9.31
C LEU A 72 -2.60 7.68 -9.24
N LYS A 73 -2.80 8.31 -10.39
CA LYS A 73 -3.28 9.70 -10.48
C LYS A 73 -4.73 9.89 -10.06
N ARG A 74 -5.53 8.83 -10.09
CA ARG A 74 -6.97 8.87 -9.80
C ARG A 74 -7.31 7.95 -8.62
N PRO A 75 -8.36 8.24 -7.85
CA PRO A 75 -8.94 7.25 -6.96
C PRO A 75 -9.63 6.14 -7.78
N ILE A 76 -9.85 5.00 -7.14
CA ILE A 76 -10.54 3.84 -7.72
C ILE A 76 -11.66 3.35 -6.78
N THR A 77 -12.57 2.52 -7.27
CA THR A 77 -13.53 1.76 -6.45
C THR A 77 -12.95 0.38 -6.06
N PRO A 78 -13.49 -0.30 -5.04
CA PRO A 78 -12.98 -1.62 -4.62
C PRO A 78 -13.05 -2.67 -5.74
N ASP A 79 -14.08 -2.60 -6.58
CA ASP A 79 -14.29 -3.44 -7.76
C ASP A 79 -13.19 -3.28 -8.84
N GLU A 80 -12.46 -2.17 -8.85
CA GLU A 80 -11.30 -1.97 -9.73
C GLU A 80 -10.00 -2.58 -9.17
N LEU A 81 -9.99 -3.10 -7.93
CA LEU A 81 -8.78 -3.71 -7.33
C LEU A 81 -8.44 -5.09 -7.90
N GLU A 82 -9.44 -5.86 -8.31
CA GLU A 82 -9.23 -7.26 -8.75
C GLU A 82 -8.59 -7.39 -10.14
N TYR A 83 -8.50 -6.29 -10.88
CA TYR A 83 -8.05 -6.26 -12.27
C TYR A 83 -6.72 -5.51 -12.49
N ASP A 84 -5.95 -5.30 -11.42
CA ASP A 84 -4.69 -4.53 -11.41
C ASP A 84 -3.44 -5.40 -11.22
#